data_AF-A0A6G1L9L6-F1
#
_entry.id   AF-A0A6G1L9L6-F1
#
_cell.length_a   1.000
_cell.length_b   1.000
_cell.length_c   1.000
_cell.angle_alpha   90.00
_cell.angle_beta   90.00
_cell.angle_gamma   90.00
#
_symmetry.space_group_name_H-M   'P 1'
#
loop_
_entity.id
_entity.type
_entity.pdbx_description
1 polymer ?
#
loop_
_entity_poly.entity_id
_entity_poly.type
_entity_poly.pdbx_seq_one_letter_code
_entity_poly.pdbx_strand_id
1 'polypeptide(L)'
;MAIPYLVNDCLDKFAMEGLPPALQLGLDDELGRFRIWTGNVAAHRSGRRSLEYRLRDSSDLKNVAQSLLKDLILALSQLKWTTLDEDRPDEDAGSDCGDYD
;
A
#
# COMPACT_ATOMS: atom_id res chain seq x y z
N MET A 1 3.38 -6.95 17.20
CA MET A 1 4.27 -5.89 16.70
C MET A 1 3.84 -4.57 17.31
N ALA A 2 4.74 -3.67 17.67
CA ALA A 2 4.36 -2.41 18.31
C ALA A 2 3.72 -1.46 17.29
N ILE A 3 2.75 -0.64 17.70
CA ILE A 3 2.04 0.30 16.80
C ILE A 3 3.01 1.24 16.06
N PRO A 4 4.03 1.84 16.72
CA PRO A 4 4.96 2.74 16.03
C PRO A 4 5.71 2.08 14.88
N TYR A 5 6.06 0.80 14.98
CA TYR A 5 6.74 0.08 13.89
C TYR A 5 5.82 -0.08 12.69
N LEU A 6 4.56 -0.49 12.91
CA LEU A 6 3.57 -0.64 11.83
C LEU A 6 3.31 0.69 11.12
N VAL A 7 3.27 1.80 11.88
CA VAL A 7 3.10 3.13 11.29
C VAL A 7 4.26 3.51 10.36
N ASN A 8 5.51 3.25 10.78
CA ASN A 8 6.66 3.54 9.93
C ASN A 8 6.68 2.64 8.69
N ASP A 9 6.35 1.35 8.82
CA ASP A 9 6.26 0.44 7.67
C ASP A 9 5.17 0.88 6.67
N CYS A 10 4.02 1.39 7.14
CA CYS A 10 3.06 2.03 6.26
C CYS A 10 3.65 3.23 5.51
N LEU A 11 4.37 4.13 6.22
CA LEU A 11 4.96 5.33 5.61
C LEU A 11 6.02 4.97 4.55
N ASP A 12 6.85 3.96 4.82
CA ASP A 12 7.85 3.48 3.87
C ASP A 12 7.18 2.88 2.62
N LYS A 13 6.05 2.18 2.79
CA LYS A 13 5.27 1.62 1.67
C LYS A 13 4.55 2.68 0.83
N PHE A 14 4.15 3.80 1.43
CA PHE A 14 3.64 4.93 0.66
C PHE A 14 4.73 5.60 -0.21
N ALA A 15 6.00 5.49 0.18
CA ALA A 15 7.14 6.01 -0.58
C ALA A 15 7.61 5.06 -1.70
N MET A 16 6.80 4.06 -2.09
CA MET A 16 7.12 3.20 -3.24
C MET A 16 7.12 4.01 -4.54
N GLU A 17 8.25 3.98 -5.24
CA GLU A 17 8.46 4.68 -6.49
C GLU A 17 7.91 3.89 -7.69
N GLY A 18 7.54 4.61 -8.74
CA GLY A 18 7.22 4.05 -10.05
C GLY A 18 5.77 4.19 -10.50
N LEU A 19 4.82 4.57 -9.66
CA LEU A 19 3.42 4.65 -10.08
C LEU A 19 3.18 5.69 -11.19
N PRO A 20 2.20 5.45 -12.09
CA PRO A 20 1.81 6.46 -13.08
C PRO A 20 1.31 7.72 -12.36
N PRO A 21 1.54 8.93 -12.91
CA PRO A 21 1.25 10.19 -12.23
C PRO A 21 -0.20 10.34 -11.73
N ALA A 22 -1.16 9.73 -12.44
CA ALA A 22 -2.57 9.74 -12.05
C ALA A 22 -2.84 8.96 -10.75
N LEU A 23 -2.16 7.84 -10.53
CA LEU A 23 -2.27 7.05 -9.30
C LEU A 23 -1.46 7.67 -8.16
N GLN A 24 -0.32 8.31 -8.50
CA GLN A 24 0.52 9.00 -7.53
C GLN A 24 -0.25 10.10 -6.78
N LEU A 25 -1.03 10.92 -7.50
CA LEU A 25 -1.81 11.99 -6.88
C LEU A 25 -2.82 11.46 -5.85
N GLY A 26 -3.49 10.35 -6.14
CA GLY A 26 -4.44 9.72 -5.21
C GLY A 26 -3.72 9.13 -3.99
N LEU A 27 -2.56 8.51 -4.18
CA LEU A 27 -1.74 8.00 -3.08
C LEU A 27 -1.17 9.11 -2.20
N ASP A 28 -0.80 10.25 -2.77
CA ASP A 28 -0.32 11.40 -2.01
C ASP A 28 -1.41 11.98 -1.09
N ASP A 29 -2.68 12.00 -1.55
CA ASP A 29 -3.82 12.41 -0.71
C ASP A 29 -4.03 11.42 0.44
N GLU A 30 -4.01 10.11 0.17
CA GLU A 30 -4.14 9.08 1.21
C GLU A 30 -2.97 9.09 2.19
N LEU A 31 -1.74 9.32 1.72
CA LEU A 31 -0.57 9.55 2.58
C LEU A 31 -0.76 10.80 3.45
N GLY A 32 -1.30 11.88 2.90
CA GLY A 32 -1.64 13.10 3.63
C GLY A 32 -2.60 12.84 4.78
N ARG A 33 -3.71 12.13 4.51
CA ARG A 33 -4.70 11.72 5.52
C ARG A 33 -4.08 10.81 6.58
N PHE A 34 -3.24 9.86 6.16
CA PHE A 34 -2.55 8.97 7.09
C PHE A 34 -1.58 9.72 8.01
N ARG A 35 -0.83 10.70 7.49
CA ARG A 35 0.05 11.58 8.28
C ARG A 35 -0.74 12.41 9.30
N ILE A 36 -1.89 12.96 8.91
CA ILE A 36 -2.77 13.68 9.83
C ILE A 36 -3.25 12.77 10.95
N TRP A 37 -3.74 11.56 10.61
CA TRP A 37 -4.18 10.59 11.61
C TRP A 37 -3.03 10.23 12.58
N THR A 38 -1.87 9.81 12.06
CA THR A 38 -0.71 9.43 12.88
C THR A 38 -0.23 10.55 13.79
N GLY A 39 -0.33 11.81 13.35
CA GLY A 39 -0.04 13.01 14.14
C GLY A 39 -1.05 13.22 15.26
N ASN A 40 -2.34 13.20 14.94
CA ASN A 40 -3.44 13.45 15.89
C ASN A 40 -3.50 12.42 17.02
N VAL A 41 -3.22 11.14 16.72
CA VAL A 41 -3.23 10.08 17.73
C VAL A 41 -1.85 9.77 18.31
N ALA A 42 -0.80 10.48 17.88
CA ALA A 42 0.60 10.21 18.24
C ALA A 42 0.98 8.73 18.06
N ALA A 43 0.50 8.10 16.98
CA ALA A 43 0.72 6.67 16.70
C ALA A 43 2.18 6.35 16.31
N HIS A 44 2.91 7.35 15.79
CA HIS A 44 4.33 7.26 15.44
C HIS A 44 5.28 7.39 16.64
N ARG A 45 4.76 7.80 17.82
CA ARG A 45 5.59 8.07 19.01
C ARG A 45 5.54 6.92 20.00
N SER A 46 6.50 6.90 20.89
CA SER A 46 6.52 6.04 22.08
C SER A 46 6.31 6.86 23.35
N GLY A 47 5.91 6.22 24.45
CA GLY A 47 5.73 6.86 25.76
C GLY A 47 4.28 7.24 26.09
N ARG A 48 4.07 7.95 27.21
CA ARG A 48 2.74 8.11 27.83
C ARG A 48 1.66 8.77 26.96
N ARG A 49 2.07 9.56 25.96
CA ARG A 49 1.16 10.24 25.04
C ARG A 49 0.90 9.44 23.76
N SER A 50 1.59 8.32 23.54
CA SER A 50 1.44 7.53 22.33
C SER A 50 0.11 6.78 22.31
N LEU A 51 -0.37 6.49 21.10
CA LEU A 51 -1.53 5.62 20.91
C LEU A 51 -1.32 4.27 21.60
N GLU A 52 -0.13 3.67 21.46
CA GLU A 52 0.17 2.38 22.07
C GLU A 52 0.05 2.38 23.59
N TYR A 53 0.51 3.44 24.25
CA TYR A 53 0.37 3.57 25.70
C TYR A 53 -1.08 3.82 26.10
N ARG A 54 -1.83 4.64 25.35
CA ARG A 54 -3.26 4.92 25.60
C ARG A 54 -4.14 3.68 25.45
N LEU A 55 -3.76 2.75 24.56
CA LEU A 55 -4.48 1.51 24.33
C LEU A 55 -3.97 0.32 25.18
N ARG A 56 -3.02 0.54 26.11
CA ARG A 56 -2.40 -0.56 26.88
C ARG A 56 -3.42 -1.34 27.73
N ASP A 57 -4.46 -0.64 28.20
CA ASP A 57 -5.50 -1.18 29.08
C ASP A 57 -6.73 -1.64 28.26
N SER A 58 -6.66 -1.56 26.92
CA SER A 58 -7.74 -1.94 25.99
C SER A 58 -7.17 -2.79 24.86
N SER A 59 -6.92 -4.06 25.15
CA SER A 59 -6.33 -5.03 24.22
C SER A 59 -7.11 -5.14 22.91
N ASP A 60 -8.44 -5.07 22.95
CA ASP A 60 -9.28 -5.21 21.76
C ASP A 60 -9.06 -4.05 20.79
N LEU A 61 -9.10 -2.82 21.29
CA LEU A 61 -8.83 -1.62 20.48
C LEU A 61 -7.39 -1.59 19.96
N LYS A 62 -6.43 -2.05 20.77
CA LYS A 62 -5.04 -2.20 20.33
C LYS A 62 -4.92 -3.20 19.18
N ASN A 63 -5.60 -4.34 19.28
CA ASN A 63 -5.59 -5.38 18.25
C ASN A 63 -6.26 -4.88 16.96
N VAL A 64 -7.38 -4.16 17.06
CA VAL A 64 -8.05 -3.55 15.90
C VAL A 64 -7.13 -2.54 15.21
N ALA A 65 -6.49 -1.64 15.96
CA ALA A 65 -5.56 -0.67 15.39
C ALA A 65 -4.37 -1.37 14.69
N GLN A 66 -3.83 -2.43 15.29
CA GLN A 66 -2.77 -3.22 14.67
C GLN A 66 -3.23 -3.97 13.42
N SER A 67 -4.46 -4.50 13.41
CA SER A 67 -5.03 -5.17 12.23
C SER A 67 -5.15 -4.20 11.07
N LEU A 68 -5.78 -3.04 11.30
CA LEU A 68 -5.98 -2.03 10.25
C LEU A 68 -4.66 -1.54 9.65
N LEU A 69 -3.61 -1.36 10.47
CA LEU A 69 -2.30 -0.98 9.97
C LEU A 69 -1.66 -2.09 9.12
N LYS A 70 -1.81 -3.36 9.50
CA LYS A 70 -1.35 -4.50 8.69
C LYS A 70 -2.14 -4.64 7.40
N ASP A 71 -3.45 -4.42 7.44
CA ASP A 71 -4.32 -4.47 6.27
C ASP A 71 -3.93 -3.36 5.29
N LEU A 72 -3.60 -2.17 5.79
CA LEU A 72 -3.06 -1.07 4.98
C LEU A 72 -1.70 -1.44 4.35
N ILE A 73 -0.77 -2.01 5.11
CA ILE A 73 0.51 -2.53 4.60
C ILE A 73 0.28 -3.52 3.45
N LEU A 74 -0.66 -4.47 3.62
CA LEU A 74 -0.99 -5.46 2.61
C LEU A 74 -1.58 -4.82 1.36
N ALA A 75 -2.53 -3.90 1.53
CA ALA A 75 -3.14 -3.16 0.41
C ALA A 75 -2.09 -2.39 -0.39
N LEU A 76 -1.18 -1.66 0.29
CA LEU A 76 -0.09 -0.94 -0.37
C LEU A 76 0.90 -1.89 -1.06
N SER A 77 1.19 -3.05 -0.48
CA SER A 77 2.10 -4.04 -1.08
C SER A 77 1.49 -4.75 -2.30
N GLN A 78 0.16 -4.76 -2.41
CA GLN A 78 -0.56 -5.31 -3.55
C GLN A 78 -0.70 -4.33 -4.70
N LEU A 79 -0.35 -3.05 -4.51
CA LEU A 79 -0.24 -2.07 -5.59
C LEU A 79 0.95 -2.41 -6.50
N LYS A 80 0.78 -3.46 -7.29
CA LYS A 80 1.58 -3.74 -8.47
C LYS A 80 0.89 -2.99 -9.59
N TRP A 81 1.21 -1.71 -9.77
CA TRP A 81 0.80 -1.05 -11.00
C TRP A 81 1.52 -1.81 -12.12
N THR A 82 0.70 -2.47 -12.94
CA THR A 82 1.13 -3.26 -14.07
C THR A 82 2.04 -2.40 -14.93
N THR A 83 3.33 -2.74 -14.98
CA THR A 83 4.13 -2.47 -16.16
C THR A 83 3.40 -3.14 -17.30
N LEU A 84 2.64 -2.35 -18.06
CA LEU A 84 1.97 -2.78 -19.28
C LEU A 84 3.08 -3.16 -20.27
N ASP A 85 3.49 -4.42 -20.32
CA ASP A 85 4.35 -4.89 -21.41
C ASP A 85 4.24 -6.39 -21.75
N GLU A 86 3.22 -7.13 -21.30
CA GLU A 86 3.06 -8.54 -21.71
C GLU A 86 1.64 -8.90 -22.17
N ASP A 87 1.02 -8.03 -22.98
CA ASP A 87 -0.10 -8.46 -23.84
C ASP A 87 0.06 -7.82 -25.23
N ARG A 88 1.10 -8.24 -25.95
CA ARG A 88 1.07 -8.19 -27.42
C ARG A 88 0.53 -9.54 -27.86
N PRO A 89 -0.73 -9.66 -28.28
CA PRO A 89 -1.13 -10.86 -29.02
C PRO A 89 -0.27 -10.89 -30.29
N ASP A 90 0.50 -11.96 -30.46
CA ASP A 90 1.24 -12.23 -31.69
C ASP A 90 0.23 -12.50 -32.82
N GLU A 91 -0.39 -11.45 -33.34
CA GLU A 91 -1.03 -11.47 -34.63
C GLU A 91 0.03 -11.12 -35.68
N ASP A 92 0.72 -12.13 -36.22
CA ASP A 92 1.05 -12.04 -37.64
C ASP A 92 1.02 -13.38 -38.37
N ALA A 93 0.50 -13.25 -39.58
CA ALA A 93 -0.05 -14.25 -40.45
C ALA A 93 1.01 -15.11 -41.14
N GLY A 94 0.75 -16.42 -41.16
CA GLY A 94 1.27 -17.33 -42.17
C GLY A 94 0.11 -17.93 -42.94
N SER A 95 -0.43 -17.16 -43.89
CA SER A 95 -1.42 -17.65 -44.87
C SER A 95 -0.78 -18.71 -45.75
N ASP A 96 -1.05 -19.99 -45.48
CA ASP A 96 -0.70 -21.08 -46.41
C ASP A 96 -1.76 -21.15 -47.51
N CYS A 97 -1.55 -20.38 -48.58
CA CYS A 97 -2.31 -20.48 -49.80
C CYS A 97 -1.51 -21.25 -50.86
N GLY A 98 -1.68 -22.58 -50.87
CA GLY A 98 -1.74 -23.48 -52.03
C GLY A 98 -0.53 -23.61 -52.96
N ASP A 99 -0.14 -24.87 -53.21
CA ASP A 99 0.26 -25.30 -54.55
C ASP A 99 -0.19 -26.76 -54.77
N TYR A 100 -0.94 -26.99 -55.85
CA TYR A 100 -1.36 -28.31 -56.33
C TYR A 100 -0.59 -28.59 -57.61
N ASP A 101 0.23 -29.65 -57.64
CA ASP A 101 0.60 -30.38 -58.87
C ASP A 101 0.83 -31.86 -58.55
#